data_AF-A0A0V8RVW3-F1
#
_entry.id   AF-A0A0V8RVW3-F1
#
_cell.length_a   1.000
_cell.length_b   1.000
_cell.length_c   1.000
_cell.angle_alpha   90.00
_cell.angle_beta   90.00
_cell.angle_gamma   90.00
#
_symmetry.space_group_name_H-M   'P 1'
#
loop_
_entity.id
_entity.type
_entity.pdbx_description
1 polymer ?
#
loop_
_entity_poly.entity_id
_entity_poly.type
_entity_poly.pdbx_seq_one_letter_code
_entity_poly.pdbx_strand_id
1 'polypeptide(L)'
;MVAQPGYEIRQALVDAMRILHDRGLLNLRGGNASAVLELPDGTRFIYITPSGAVKTRMRPEDIAVMSPDGYVYEGRPSSEYRLHLAVYNARSDVRAVVHAHNPYAVLARRLGLELRTEVLGVEARYYLGRCVAAVPEAPPGTEELAQLAASALRRCDVAVMEGHGAVAVGTSRDPVYAVYEAVDRLEALEDLARAAVLEAVLRR
;
A
#
# COMPACT_ATOMS: atom_id res chain seq x y z
N MET A 1 28.79 -11.97 -0.86
CA MET A 1 28.34 -10.93 -1.79
C MET A 1 27.36 -10.06 -1.04
N VAL A 2 27.70 -8.81 -0.75
CA VAL A 2 26.74 -7.87 -0.17
C VAL A 2 25.75 -7.56 -1.28
N ALA A 3 24.48 -7.94 -1.11
CA ALA A 3 23.45 -7.61 -2.08
C ALA A 3 23.39 -6.08 -2.21
N GLN A 4 23.22 -5.57 -3.44
CA GLN A 4 23.08 -4.14 -3.63
C GLN A 4 21.70 -3.71 -3.08
N PRO A 5 21.61 -2.62 -2.29
CA PRO A 5 20.36 -2.19 -1.64
C PRO A 5 19.16 -2.09 -2.61
N GLY A 6 19.40 -1.72 -3.87
CA GLY A 6 18.36 -1.67 -4.88
C GLY A 6 17.74 -3.04 -5.23
N TYR A 7 18.51 -4.13 -5.20
CA TYR A 7 17.99 -5.47 -5.48
C TYR A 7 17.05 -5.97 -4.37
N GLU A 8 17.43 -5.77 -3.10
CA GLU A 8 16.61 -6.20 -1.96
C GLU A 8 15.27 -5.49 -1.92
N ILE A 9 15.25 -4.18 -2.22
CA ILE A 9 14.00 -3.41 -2.34
C ILE A 9 13.12 -3.96 -3.46
N ARG A 10 13.70 -4.22 -4.64
CA ARG A 10 12.97 -4.80 -5.77
C ARG A 10 12.37 -6.16 -5.42
N GLN A 11 13.14 -7.01 -4.72
CA GLN A 11 12.69 -8.31 -4.25
C GLN A 11 11.53 -8.17 -3.25
N ALA A 12 11.63 -7.27 -2.27
CA ALA A 12 10.56 -7.03 -1.31
C ALA A 12 9.25 -6.56 -1.98
N LEU A 13 9.33 -5.71 -2.99
CA LEU A 13 8.15 -5.28 -3.76
C LEU A 13 7.52 -6.44 -4.53
N VAL A 14 8.32 -7.34 -5.11
CA VAL A 14 7.82 -8.55 -5.77
C VAL A 14 7.14 -9.47 -4.76
N ASP A 15 7.75 -9.67 -3.59
CA ASP A 15 7.22 -10.55 -2.54
C ASP A 15 5.93 -9.99 -1.95
N ALA A 16 5.85 -8.68 -1.70
CA ALA A 16 4.62 -8.03 -1.27
C ALA A 16 3.45 -8.29 -2.23
N MET A 17 3.69 -8.21 -3.53
CA MET A 17 2.64 -8.49 -4.52
C MET A 17 2.21 -9.96 -4.55
N ARG A 18 3.13 -10.89 -4.26
CA ARG A 18 2.81 -12.33 -4.14
C ARG A 18 2.02 -12.62 -2.86
N ILE A 19 2.48 -12.11 -1.72
CA ILE A 19 1.81 -12.25 -0.42
C ILE A 19 0.37 -11.75 -0.51
N LEU A 20 0.18 -10.53 -1.00
CA LEU A 20 -1.17 -9.93 -1.11
C LEU A 20 -2.06 -10.68 -2.11
N HIS A 21 -1.49 -11.22 -3.20
CA HIS A 21 -2.25 -12.08 -4.11
C HIS A 21 -2.68 -13.39 -3.45
N ASP A 22 -1.76 -14.08 -2.76
CA ASP A 22 -2.04 -15.34 -2.08
C ASP A 22 -3.03 -15.15 -0.92
N ARG A 23 -3.04 -13.97 -0.31
CA ARG A 23 -4.03 -13.55 0.68
C ARG A 23 -5.41 -13.24 0.09
N GLY A 24 -5.53 -13.18 -1.24
CA GLY A 24 -6.76 -12.86 -1.96
C GLY A 24 -7.08 -11.36 -2.02
N LEU A 25 -6.09 -10.50 -1.75
CA LEU A 25 -6.26 -9.04 -1.72
C LEU A 25 -5.97 -8.37 -3.06
N LEU A 26 -5.53 -9.13 -4.07
CA LEU A 26 -5.21 -8.62 -5.39
C LEU A 26 -5.89 -9.46 -6.49
N ASN A 27 -6.30 -8.77 -7.55
CA ASN A 27 -6.51 -9.40 -8.84
C ASN A 27 -5.15 -9.57 -9.56
N LEU A 28 -5.09 -10.43 -10.57
CA LEU A 28 -3.84 -10.82 -11.27
C LEU A 28 -2.92 -9.65 -11.70
N ARG A 29 -3.51 -8.50 -12.07
CA ARG A 29 -2.79 -7.29 -12.51
C ARG A 29 -3.05 -6.06 -11.63
N GLY A 30 -3.90 -6.20 -10.62
CA GLY A 30 -4.30 -5.11 -9.72
C GLY A 30 -3.26 -4.82 -8.65
N GLY A 31 -3.47 -3.74 -7.90
CA GLY A 31 -2.56 -3.27 -6.86
C GLY A 31 -1.19 -2.82 -7.35
N ASN A 32 -0.48 -2.17 -6.45
CA ASN A 32 0.86 -1.64 -6.69
C ASN A 32 1.58 -1.38 -5.37
N ALA A 33 2.90 -1.43 -5.42
CA ALA A 33 3.75 -1.09 -4.28
C ALA A 33 4.93 -0.25 -4.72
N SER A 34 5.40 0.60 -3.83
CA SER A 34 6.63 1.35 -3.99
C SER A 34 7.43 1.46 -2.71
N ALA A 35 8.73 1.70 -2.86
CA ALA A 35 9.63 2.01 -1.76
C ALA A 35 10.62 3.11 -2.17
N VAL A 36 11.04 3.91 -1.19
CA VAL A 36 12.03 4.97 -1.35
C VAL A 36 13.37 4.50 -0.81
N LEU A 37 14.40 4.56 -1.65
CA LEU A 37 15.79 4.57 -1.22
C LEU A 37 16.28 6.01 -1.16
N GLU A 38 16.80 6.42 0.00
CA GLU A 38 17.46 7.72 0.17
C GLU A 38 18.94 7.47 0.43
N LEU A 39 19.80 8.05 -0.41
CA LEU A 39 21.24 7.98 -0.27
C LEU A 39 21.75 9.01 0.75
N PRO A 40 22.98 8.84 1.28
CA PRO A 40 23.54 9.78 2.26
C PRO A 40 23.66 11.23 1.76
N ASP A 41 23.74 11.44 0.45
CA ASP A 41 23.78 12.77 -0.17
C ASP A 41 22.39 13.41 -0.36
N GLY A 42 21.33 12.74 0.10
CA GLY A 42 19.94 13.18 -0.02
C GLY A 42 19.26 12.80 -1.34
N THR A 43 19.96 12.15 -2.26
CA THR A 43 19.35 11.65 -3.50
C THR A 43 18.33 10.57 -3.20
N ARG A 44 17.11 10.71 -3.74
CA ARG A 44 16.02 9.76 -3.53
C ARG A 44 15.67 9.03 -4.83
N PHE A 45 15.54 7.71 -4.73
CA PHE A 45 15.03 6.84 -5.77
C PHE A 45 13.76 6.14 -5.31
N ILE A 46 12.74 6.13 -6.16
CA ILE A 46 11.47 5.45 -5.93
C ILE A 46 11.45 4.21 -6.80
N TYR A 47 11.43 3.05 -6.16
CA TYR A 47 11.20 1.76 -6.78
C TYR A 47 9.71 1.50 -6.77
N ILE A 48 9.11 1.16 -7.90
CA ILE A 48 7.67 0.96 -8.00
C ILE A 48 7.32 -0.19 -8.94
N THR A 49 6.31 -0.97 -8.57
CA THR A 49 5.81 -2.07 -9.41
C THR A 49 5.39 -1.56 -10.80
N PRO A 50 5.66 -2.32 -11.88
CA PRO A 50 5.37 -1.87 -13.23
C PRO A 50 3.88 -1.93 -13.57
N SER A 51 3.46 -1.11 -14.54
CA SER A 51 2.09 -1.11 -15.06
C SER A 51 1.79 -2.38 -15.87
N GLY A 52 0.60 -2.96 -15.66
CA GLY A 52 0.06 -4.07 -16.47
C GLY A 52 0.70 -5.44 -16.25
N ALA A 53 1.68 -5.55 -15.34
CA ALA A 53 2.35 -6.82 -15.06
C ALA A 53 1.44 -7.83 -14.36
N VAL A 54 1.67 -9.12 -14.64
CA VAL A 54 1.11 -10.23 -13.88
C VAL A 54 1.87 -10.33 -12.57
N LYS A 55 1.25 -9.93 -11.47
CA LYS A 55 1.90 -9.70 -10.17
C LYS A 55 2.66 -10.92 -9.65
N THR A 56 2.08 -12.11 -9.81
CA THR A 56 2.68 -13.39 -9.38
C THR A 56 3.88 -13.81 -10.20
N ARG A 57 4.07 -13.25 -11.40
CA ARG A 57 5.18 -13.57 -12.32
C ARG A 57 6.24 -12.48 -12.40
N MET A 58 6.09 -11.40 -11.63
CA MET A 58 7.08 -10.35 -11.56
C MET A 58 8.41 -10.88 -11.03
N ARG A 59 9.49 -10.30 -11.54
CA ARG A 59 10.86 -10.47 -11.08
C ARG A 59 11.44 -9.11 -10.66
N PRO A 60 12.50 -9.08 -9.83
CA PRO A 60 13.11 -7.83 -9.37
C PRO A 60 13.47 -6.86 -10.51
N GLU A 61 13.89 -7.39 -11.66
CA GLU A 61 14.29 -6.62 -12.84
C GLU A 61 13.11 -5.93 -13.53
N ASP A 62 11.87 -6.35 -13.26
CA ASP A 62 10.68 -5.73 -13.84
C ASP A 62 10.25 -4.46 -13.07
N ILE A 63 10.81 -4.22 -11.88
CA ILE A 63 10.50 -3.04 -11.06
C ILE A 63 11.01 -1.77 -11.74
N ALA A 64 10.16 -0.75 -11.82
CA ALA A 64 10.52 0.54 -12.38
C ALA A 64 11.23 1.41 -11.32
N VAL A 65 12.09 2.32 -11.79
CA VAL A 65 12.78 3.29 -10.93
C VAL A 65 12.49 4.69 -11.44
N MET A 66 12.11 5.56 -10.51
CA MET A 66 11.80 6.96 -10.80
C MET A 66 12.30 7.89 -9.69
N SER A 67 12.32 9.18 -9.97
CA SER A 67 12.61 10.22 -9.01
C SER A 67 11.33 10.73 -8.31
N PRO A 68 11.47 11.46 -7.18
CA PRO A 68 10.33 12.10 -6.51
C PRO A 68 9.57 13.14 -7.35
N ASP A 69 10.24 13.77 -8.32
CA ASP A 69 9.64 14.72 -9.27
C ASP A 69 8.98 14.04 -10.49
N GLY A 70 9.04 12.71 -10.57
CA GLY A 70 8.31 11.94 -11.59
C GLY A 70 9.14 11.58 -12.83
N TYR A 71 10.43 11.89 -12.87
CA TYR A 71 11.32 11.43 -13.94
C TYR A 71 11.55 9.92 -13.82
N VAL A 72 11.37 9.19 -14.93
CA VAL A 72 11.53 7.73 -14.97
C VAL A 72 12.93 7.38 -15.45
N TYR A 73 13.71 6.74 -14.59
CA TYR A 73 15.04 6.24 -14.91
C TYR A 73 15.00 4.88 -15.62
N GLU A 74 14.07 4.01 -15.21
CA GLU A 74 14.01 2.62 -15.67
C GLU A 74 12.57 2.10 -15.66
N GLY A 75 12.23 1.31 -16.69
CA GLY A 75 10.96 0.59 -16.76
C GLY A 75 9.73 1.47 -17.00
N ARG A 76 8.55 0.90 -16.77
CA ARG A 76 7.26 1.59 -16.89
C ARG A 76 6.52 1.53 -15.55
N PRO A 77 6.46 2.62 -14.76
CA PRO A 77 5.84 2.60 -13.44
C PRO A 77 4.35 2.29 -13.51
N SER A 78 3.76 1.88 -12.38
CA SER A 78 2.31 1.70 -12.20
C SER A 78 1.53 2.90 -12.76
N SER A 79 0.33 2.67 -13.30
CA SER A 79 -0.57 3.75 -13.71
C SER A 79 -0.97 4.68 -12.55
N GLU A 80 -0.78 4.23 -11.32
CA GLU A 80 -1.14 4.96 -10.09
C GLU A 80 0.06 5.54 -9.35
N TYR A 81 1.21 5.67 -10.01
CA TYR A 81 2.42 6.23 -9.39
C TYR A 81 2.18 7.60 -8.71
N ARG A 82 1.23 8.42 -9.21
CA ARG A 82 0.86 9.71 -8.62
C ARG A 82 0.40 9.59 -7.17
N LEU A 83 -0.35 8.54 -6.84
CA LEU A 83 -0.78 8.26 -5.47
C LEU A 83 0.43 8.07 -4.55
N HIS A 84 1.41 7.28 -5.00
CA HIS A 84 2.65 7.06 -4.24
C HIS A 84 3.45 8.34 -4.06
N LEU A 85 3.66 9.11 -5.15
CA LEU A 85 4.38 10.39 -5.09
C LEU A 85 3.70 11.39 -4.14
N ALA A 86 2.37 11.53 -4.23
CA ALA A 86 1.61 12.44 -3.37
C ALA A 86 1.77 12.06 -1.88
N VAL A 87 1.75 10.77 -1.56
CA VAL A 87 1.97 10.28 -0.19
C VAL A 87 3.40 10.59 0.28
N TYR A 88 4.43 10.31 -0.52
CA TYR A 88 5.82 10.62 -0.16
C TYR A 88 6.08 12.12 -0.01
N ASN A 89 5.37 12.96 -0.77
CA ASN A 89 5.48 14.42 -0.66
C ASN A 89 4.74 14.96 0.57
N ALA A 90 3.61 14.35 0.94
CA ALA A 90 2.84 14.73 2.11
C ALA A 90 3.48 14.27 3.43
N ARG A 91 4.31 13.22 3.40
CA ARG A 91 4.92 12.58 4.57
C ARG A 91 6.36 12.12 4.34
N SER A 92 7.29 12.85 4.95
CA SER A 92 8.74 12.57 4.88
C SER A 92 9.19 11.34 5.66
N ASP A 93 8.38 10.83 6.59
CA ASP A 93 8.64 9.62 7.36
C ASP A 93 8.31 8.33 6.60
N VAL A 94 7.51 8.43 5.53
CA VAL A 94 7.10 7.26 4.74
C VAL A 94 8.26 6.76 3.87
N ARG A 95 8.50 5.45 3.93
CA ARG A 95 9.50 4.74 3.13
C ARG A 95 8.90 3.72 2.16
N ALA A 96 7.67 3.26 2.39
CA ALA A 96 6.94 2.41 1.45
C ALA A 96 5.47 2.81 1.36
N VAL A 97 4.86 2.53 0.21
CA VAL A 97 3.42 2.70 -0.03
C VAL A 97 2.95 1.45 -0.76
N VAL A 98 1.92 0.79 -0.24
CA VAL A 98 1.36 -0.44 -0.80
C VAL A 98 -0.14 -0.27 -0.95
N HIS A 99 -0.65 -0.55 -2.12
CA HIS A 99 -2.07 -0.50 -2.46
C HIS A 99 -2.55 -1.89 -2.89
N ALA A 100 -3.67 -2.31 -2.30
CA ALA A 100 -4.36 -3.56 -2.60
C ALA A 100 -5.88 -3.35 -2.67
N HIS A 101 -6.61 -4.39 -3.06
CA HIS A 101 -8.05 -4.36 -3.31
C HIS A 101 -8.84 -5.08 -2.22
N ASN A 102 -8.60 -4.73 -0.94
CA ASN A 102 -9.22 -5.27 0.28
C ASN A 102 -10.78 -5.33 0.23
N PRO A 103 -11.41 -6.47 -0.16
CA PRO A 103 -12.84 -6.49 -0.44
C PRO A 103 -13.70 -6.32 0.82
N TYR A 104 -13.33 -6.93 1.95
CA TYR A 104 -14.09 -6.76 3.19
C TYR A 104 -13.94 -5.34 3.73
N ALA A 105 -12.77 -4.71 3.61
CA ALA A 105 -12.59 -3.32 4.03
C ALA A 105 -13.50 -2.35 3.26
N VAL A 106 -13.55 -2.50 1.94
CA VAL A 106 -14.45 -1.71 1.08
C VAL A 106 -15.92 -1.99 1.42
N LEU A 107 -16.30 -3.25 1.61
CA LEU A 107 -17.67 -3.62 1.97
C LEU A 107 -18.08 -3.08 3.35
N ALA A 108 -17.23 -3.22 4.37
CA ALA A 108 -17.48 -2.71 5.72
C ALA A 108 -17.71 -1.20 5.68
N ARG A 109 -16.89 -0.47 4.91
CA ARG A 109 -17.04 0.97 4.72
C ARG A 109 -18.35 1.34 4.04
N ARG A 110 -18.73 0.62 2.98
CA ARG A 110 -20.00 0.81 2.26
C ARG A 110 -21.22 0.54 3.13
N LEU A 111 -21.12 -0.42 4.05
CA LEU A 111 -22.16 -0.77 5.02
C LEU A 111 -22.19 0.18 6.24
N GLY A 112 -21.25 1.13 6.34
CA GLY A 112 -21.14 2.03 7.49
C GLY A 112 -20.74 1.32 8.78
N LEU A 113 -20.03 0.20 8.68
CA LEU A 113 -19.55 -0.55 9.85
C LEU A 113 -18.35 0.15 10.47
N GLU A 114 -18.35 0.17 11.79
CA GLU A 114 -17.21 0.63 12.58
C GLU A 114 -16.18 -0.51 12.72
N LEU A 115 -14.93 -0.25 12.35
CA LEU A 115 -13.83 -1.22 12.47
C LEU A 115 -13.25 -1.18 13.88
N ARG A 116 -13.84 -1.97 14.78
CA ARG A 116 -13.48 -2.04 16.20
C ARG A 116 -12.30 -2.96 16.45
N THR A 117 -11.11 -2.42 16.70
CA THR A 117 -9.89 -3.22 16.92
C THR A 117 -10.00 -4.21 18.08
N GLU A 118 -10.94 -4.00 19.00
CA GLU A 118 -11.27 -4.89 20.11
C GLU A 118 -11.74 -6.27 19.64
N VAL A 119 -12.30 -6.38 18.43
CA VAL A 119 -12.83 -7.63 17.86
C VAL A 119 -11.72 -8.64 17.56
N LEU A 120 -10.55 -8.17 17.12
CA LEU A 120 -9.38 -9.03 16.81
C LEU A 120 -8.25 -8.91 17.82
N GLY A 121 -8.39 -8.07 18.84
CA GLY A 121 -7.45 -7.97 19.96
C GLY A 121 -6.22 -7.10 19.67
N VAL A 122 -5.13 -7.38 20.40
CA VAL A 122 -3.94 -6.53 20.45
C VAL A 122 -3.16 -6.52 19.13
N GLU A 123 -3.11 -7.64 18.42
CA GLU A 123 -2.36 -7.80 17.17
C GLU A 123 -2.87 -6.88 16.06
N ALA A 124 -4.18 -6.87 15.78
CA ALA A 124 -4.76 -6.01 14.75
C ALA A 124 -4.52 -4.52 15.05
N ARG A 125 -4.59 -4.13 16.32
CA ARG A 125 -4.29 -2.76 16.76
C ARG A 125 -2.80 -2.41 16.58
N TYR A 126 -1.91 -3.36 16.84
CA TYR A 126 -0.47 -3.18 16.67
C TYR A 126 -0.12 -2.96 15.20
N TYR A 127 -0.62 -3.83 14.31
CA TYR A 127 -0.25 -3.80 12.90
C TYR A 127 -0.92 -2.66 12.12
N LEU A 128 -2.14 -2.23 12.45
CA LEU A 128 -2.84 -1.14 11.73
C LEU A 128 -2.14 0.23 11.79
N GLY A 129 -1.23 0.45 12.75
CA GLY A 129 -0.57 1.74 12.94
C GLY A 129 -1.52 2.78 13.55
N ARG A 130 -1.38 4.06 13.15
CA ARG A 130 -2.03 5.19 13.83
C ARG A 130 -3.56 5.20 13.72
N CYS A 131 -4.09 4.99 12.52
CA CYS A 131 -5.53 4.93 12.24
C CYS A 131 -5.81 4.43 10.82
N VAL A 132 -7.08 4.14 10.56
CA VAL A 132 -7.64 3.86 9.24
C VAL A 132 -8.50 5.06 8.80
N ALA A 133 -8.10 5.73 7.73
CA ALA A 133 -8.86 6.83 7.15
C ALA A 133 -9.82 6.34 6.06
N ALA A 134 -10.78 7.19 5.67
CA ALA A 134 -11.62 6.99 4.50
C ALA A 134 -11.27 8.01 3.41
N VAL A 135 -11.25 7.56 2.18
CA VAL A 135 -11.03 8.36 0.98
C VAL A 135 -12.29 8.23 0.11
N PRO A 136 -12.93 9.35 -0.27
CA PRO A 136 -14.06 9.33 -1.20
C PRO A 136 -13.71 8.67 -2.54
N GLU A 137 -14.72 8.20 -3.26
CA GLU A 137 -14.54 7.63 -4.60
C GLU A 137 -13.97 8.68 -5.55
N ALA A 138 -12.87 8.33 -6.23
CA ALA A 138 -12.25 9.13 -7.28
C ALA A 138 -11.60 8.19 -8.31
N PRO A 139 -11.46 8.59 -9.59
CA PRO A 139 -10.98 7.68 -10.61
C PRO A 139 -9.52 7.25 -10.38
N PRO A 140 -9.17 5.96 -10.56
CA PRO A 140 -7.80 5.46 -10.40
C PRO A 140 -6.77 6.16 -11.30
N GLY A 141 -5.55 6.34 -10.80
CA GLY A 141 -4.45 6.98 -11.53
C GLY A 141 -4.56 8.49 -11.76
N THR A 142 -5.61 9.13 -11.22
CA THR A 142 -5.80 10.59 -11.28
C THR A 142 -5.04 11.33 -10.18
N GLU A 143 -4.82 12.62 -10.42
CA GLU A 143 -4.27 13.53 -9.41
C GLU A 143 -5.24 13.74 -8.25
N GLU A 144 -6.55 13.73 -8.51
CA GLU A 144 -7.59 13.85 -7.48
C GLU A 144 -7.50 12.72 -6.44
N LEU A 145 -7.47 11.46 -6.89
CA LEU A 145 -7.34 10.32 -5.99
C LEU A 145 -6.03 10.40 -5.20
N ALA A 146 -4.93 10.78 -5.85
CA ALA A 146 -3.63 10.92 -5.21
C ALA A 146 -3.65 11.94 -4.06
N GLN A 147 -4.26 13.11 -4.27
CA GLN A 147 -4.35 14.17 -3.27
C GLN A 147 -5.29 13.79 -2.11
N LEU A 148 -6.43 13.17 -2.41
CA LEU A 148 -7.35 12.68 -1.37
C LEU A 148 -6.69 11.63 -0.48
N ALA A 149 -6.02 10.64 -1.08
CA ALA A 149 -5.28 9.60 -0.36
C ALA A 149 -4.13 10.19 0.47
N ALA A 150 -3.33 11.07 -0.11
CA ALA A 150 -2.24 11.73 0.61
C ALA A 150 -2.74 12.56 1.80
N SER A 151 -3.84 13.30 1.64
CA SER A 151 -4.48 14.07 2.71
C SER A 151 -4.95 13.17 3.85
N ALA A 152 -5.62 12.07 3.53
CA ALA A 152 -6.07 11.06 4.50
C ALA A 152 -4.90 10.43 5.26
N LEU A 153 -3.82 10.09 4.55
CA LEU A 153 -2.62 9.44 5.12
C LEU A 153 -1.68 10.40 5.87
N ARG A 154 -1.95 11.71 5.92
CA ARG A 154 -1.14 12.65 6.74
C ARG A 154 -1.14 12.26 8.22
N ARG A 155 -2.25 11.72 8.72
CA ARG A 155 -2.43 11.35 10.13
C ARG A 155 -2.64 9.86 10.36
N CYS A 156 -3.04 9.13 9.32
CA CYS A 156 -3.27 7.69 9.35
C CYS A 156 -2.20 6.94 8.57
N ASP A 157 -2.06 5.64 8.86
CA ASP A 157 -1.13 4.78 8.15
C ASP A 157 -1.82 3.87 7.13
N VAL A 158 -3.15 3.83 7.17
CA VAL A 158 -4.01 3.09 6.26
C VAL A 158 -5.15 4.00 5.82
N ALA A 159 -5.58 3.88 4.57
CA ALA A 159 -6.78 4.53 4.05
C ALA A 159 -7.57 3.58 3.15
N VAL A 160 -8.89 3.49 3.39
CA VAL A 160 -9.83 2.78 2.53
C VAL A 160 -10.35 3.75 1.49
N MET A 161 -10.17 3.42 0.21
CA MET A 161 -10.65 4.17 -0.94
C MET A 161 -11.98 3.58 -1.40
N GLU A 162 -13.06 4.34 -1.23
CA GLU A 162 -14.43 3.90 -1.55
C GLU A 162 -14.52 3.43 -3.01
N GLY A 163 -15.11 2.24 -3.23
CA GLY A 163 -15.26 1.65 -4.56
C GLY A 163 -13.97 1.15 -5.22
N HIS A 164 -12.80 1.25 -4.56
CA HIS A 164 -11.51 0.96 -5.16
C HIS A 164 -10.67 -0.08 -4.40
N GLY A 165 -10.38 0.16 -3.12
CA GLY A 165 -9.48 -0.72 -2.35
C GLY A 165 -8.94 -0.03 -1.11
N ALA A 166 -7.72 -0.35 -0.72
CA ALA A 166 -7.03 0.31 0.38
C ALA A 166 -5.56 0.60 0.04
N VAL A 167 -5.00 1.61 0.70
CA VAL A 167 -3.59 1.95 0.64
C VAL A 167 -3.04 2.04 2.06
N ALA A 168 -1.85 1.48 2.27
CA ALA A 168 -1.11 1.58 3.50
C ALA A 168 0.30 2.12 3.24
N VAL A 169 0.87 2.75 4.25
CA VAL A 169 2.26 3.22 4.24
C VAL A 169 3.13 2.35 5.12
N GLY A 170 4.44 2.37 4.88
CA GLY A 170 5.49 1.83 5.75
C GLY A 170 6.42 2.95 6.20
N THR A 171 6.85 2.92 7.46
CA THR A 171 7.61 4.00 8.12
C THR A 171 8.94 3.57 8.70
N SER A 172 9.25 2.27 8.67
CA SER A 172 10.59 1.78 8.98
C SER A 172 11.64 2.52 8.15
N ARG A 173 12.76 2.88 8.79
CA ARG A 173 13.88 3.52 8.09
C ARG A 173 14.49 2.61 7.04
N ASP A 174 14.40 1.30 7.23
CA ASP A 174 14.78 0.32 6.23
C ASP A 174 13.63 0.17 5.23
N PRO A 175 13.86 0.48 3.94
CA PRO A 175 12.82 0.43 2.92
C PRO A 175 12.27 -0.99 2.67
N VAL A 176 13.05 -2.04 2.91
CA VAL A 176 12.62 -3.44 2.79
C VAL A 176 11.59 -3.74 3.87
N TYR A 177 11.92 -3.45 5.13
CA TYR A 177 10.98 -3.64 6.24
C TYR A 177 9.75 -2.74 6.12
N ALA A 178 9.90 -1.51 5.60
CA ALA A 178 8.77 -0.63 5.37
C ALA A 178 7.74 -1.23 4.39
N VAL A 179 8.19 -1.95 3.36
CA VAL A 179 7.29 -2.65 2.43
C VAL A 179 6.46 -3.70 3.18
N TYR A 180 7.09 -4.55 3.98
CA TYR A 180 6.38 -5.59 4.75
C TYR A 180 5.47 -4.99 5.82
N GLU A 181 5.89 -3.92 6.49
CA GLU A 181 5.08 -3.17 7.45
C GLU A 181 3.78 -2.63 6.82
N ALA A 182 3.85 -2.17 5.56
CA ALA A 182 2.66 -1.74 4.81
C ALA A 182 1.78 -2.93 4.37
N VAL A 183 2.36 -4.10 4.11
CA VAL A 183 1.61 -5.33 3.83
C VAL A 183 0.84 -5.79 5.07
N ASP A 184 1.51 -5.88 6.23
CA ASP A 184 0.89 -6.28 7.50
C ASP A 184 -0.33 -5.40 7.84
N ARG A 185 -0.21 -4.08 7.58
CA ARG A 185 -1.32 -3.11 7.74
C ARG A 185 -2.55 -3.47 6.90
N LEU A 186 -2.34 -3.86 5.64
CA LEU A 186 -3.44 -4.23 4.75
C LEU A 186 -4.04 -5.58 5.12
N GLU A 187 -3.24 -6.53 5.58
CA GLU A 187 -3.76 -7.82 6.07
C GLU A 187 -4.59 -7.63 7.35
N ALA A 188 -4.07 -6.87 8.31
CA ALA A 188 -4.77 -6.54 9.55
C ALA A 188 -6.09 -5.78 9.30
N LEU A 189 -6.08 -4.84 8.34
CA LEU A 189 -7.29 -4.15 7.90
C LEU A 189 -8.32 -5.14 7.36
N GLU A 190 -7.91 -6.04 6.47
CA GLU A 190 -8.84 -6.99 5.86
C GLU A 190 -9.44 -7.92 6.90
N ASP A 191 -8.63 -8.47 7.79
CA ASP A 191 -9.11 -9.40 8.80
C ASP A 191 -10.09 -8.72 9.76
N LEU A 192 -9.79 -7.48 10.15
CA LEU A 192 -10.68 -6.69 11.00
C LEU A 192 -12.02 -6.42 10.30
N ALA A 193 -11.96 -6.02 9.03
CA ALA A 193 -13.16 -5.76 8.25
C ALA A 193 -13.98 -7.03 8.00
N ARG A 194 -13.32 -8.17 7.75
CA ARG A 194 -13.97 -9.47 7.60
C ARG A 194 -14.71 -9.86 8.87
N ALA A 195 -14.07 -9.71 10.03
CA ALA A 195 -14.71 -9.99 11.31
C ALA A 195 -15.93 -9.10 11.55
N ALA A 196 -15.82 -7.79 11.28
CA ALA A 196 -16.92 -6.84 11.43
C ALA A 196 -18.11 -7.18 10.49
N VAL A 197 -17.84 -7.52 9.22
CA VAL A 197 -18.88 -7.92 8.27
C VAL A 197 -19.55 -9.21 8.71
N LEU A 198 -18.79 -10.23 9.13
CA LEU A 198 -19.36 -11.50 9.61
C LEU A 198 -20.19 -11.30 10.87
N GLU A 199 -19.72 -10.49 11.83
CA GLU A 199 -20.47 -10.14 13.03
C GLU A 199 -21.81 -9.45 12.69
N ALA A 200 -21.80 -8.50 11.74
CA ALA A 200 -23.00 -7.79 11.30
C ALA A 200 -24.01 -8.69 10.58
N VAL A 201 -23.55 -9.74 9.89
CA VAL A 201 -24.41 -10.71 9.21
C VAL A 201 -24.95 -11.77 10.19
N LEU A 202 -24.11 -12.30 11.08
CA LEU A 202 -24.48 -13.37 12.01
C LEU A 202 -25.33 -12.91 13.19
N ARG A 203 -25.34 -11.61 13.50
CA ARG A 203 -26.22 -11.02 14.53
C ARG A 203 -27.64 -10.69 14.04
N ARG A 204 -27.96 -10.98 12.77
CA ARG A 204 -29.31 -10.88 12.20
C ARG A 204 -30.01 -12.22 12.27
#